data_AF-A0A485BQ87-F1
#
_entry.id   AF-A0A485BQ87-F1
#
_cell.length_a   1.000
_cell.length_b   1.000
_cell.length_c   1.000
_cell.angle_alpha   90.00
_cell.angle_beta   90.00
_cell.angle_gamma   90.00
#
_symmetry.space_group_name_H-M   'P 1'
#
loop_
_entity.id
_entity.type
_entity.pdbx_description
1 polymer ?
#
loop_
_entity_poly.entity_id
_entity_poly.type
_entity_poly.pdbx_seq_one_letter_code
_entity_poly.pdbx_strand_id
1 'polypeptide(L)'
;MVANWHTAFDGRFPFAVSKSDASLPMLAEFIRKDSGRIDRFLTTELNGVLHKEGSQWVPDTAHSQGLTFNPAFLRAVNQLSQLSDILFTDGSQGISFELQARPASQVVETRLTIDGQKLHYFNQMAGWHSFRWPGDTFKPGTMLTWTSTSAGARLFGDYSGSWGFIRWLDQGKRQRLDRSQWMMSFTAPDGRTLQWVLRSQLGNGPLALLALRNFSLPEQIFSVDASATSQALASSENLAIDGME
;
A
#
# COMPACT_ATOMS: atom_id res chain seq x y z
N MET A 1 -5.49 -17.42 -10.34
CA MET A 1 -5.49 -16.06 -9.75
C MET A 1 -4.07 -15.51 -9.58
N VAL A 2 -3.19 -16.20 -8.85
CA VAL A 2 -1.84 -15.72 -8.49
C VAL A 2 -0.92 -15.50 -9.70
N ALA A 3 -0.91 -16.42 -10.68
CA ALA A 3 -0.17 -16.22 -11.94
C ALA A 3 -0.57 -14.93 -12.69
N ASN A 4 -1.85 -14.56 -12.67
CA ASN A 4 -2.34 -13.32 -13.30
C ASN A 4 -1.89 -12.08 -12.52
N TRP A 5 -1.77 -12.18 -11.19
CA TRP A 5 -1.24 -11.11 -10.35
C TRP A 5 0.24 -10.86 -10.67
N HIS A 6 1.05 -11.92 -10.67
CA HIS A 6 2.48 -11.84 -11.00
C HIS A 6 2.72 -11.25 -12.39
N THR A 7 2.01 -11.76 -13.39
CA THR A 7 2.06 -11.24 -14.77
C THR A 7 1.75 -9.74 -14.84
N ALA A 8 0.81 -9.25 -14.02
CA ALA A 8 0.40 -7.86 -14.02
C ALA A 8 1.40 -6.93 -13.31
N PHE A 9 2.03 -7.39 -12.22
CA PHE A 9 2.68 -6.51 -11.25
C PHE A 9 4.17 -6.76 -11.03
N ASP A 10 4.70 -7.93 -11.38
CA ASP A 10 6.11 -8.24 -11.21
C ASP A 10 6.99 -7.27 -12.02
N GLY A 11 8.09 -6.82 -11.41
CA GLY A 11 9.02 -5.87 -12.03
C GLY A 11 8.47 -4.44 -12.21
N ARG A 12 7.32 -4.11 -11.61
CA ARG A 12 6.70 -2.77 -11.68
C ARG A 12 6.64 -2.09 -10.32
N PHE A 13 6.75 -0.76 -10.30
CA PHE A 13 6.52 0.03 -9.10
C PHE A 13 5.03 0.06 -8.74
N PRO A 14 4.63 -0.06 -7.46
CA PRO A 14 5.47 -0.05 -6.26
C PRO A 14 6.08 -1.41 -5.88
N PHE A 15 5.61 -2.51 -6.46
CA PHE A 15 6.00 -3.88 -6.08
C PHE A 15 7.51 -4.14 -6.17
N ALA A 16 8.17 -3.57 -7.19
CA ALA A 16 9.62 -3.63 -7.39
C ALA A 16 10.23 -2.23 -7.51
N VAL A 17 11.55 -2.11 -7.25
CA VAL A 17 12.33 -0.90 -7.61
C VAL A 17 12.47 -0.87 -9.13
N SER A 18 11.55 -0.19 -9.81
CA SER A 18 11.49 -0.14 -11.27
C SER A 18 11.09 1.25 -11.76
N LYS A 19 11.47 1.59 -12.99
CA LYS A 19 10.97 2.77 -13.71
C LYS A 19 9.59 2.52 -14.33
N SER A 20 9.21 1.26 -14.53
CA SER A 20 7.89 0.91 -15.02
C SER A 20 6.88 0.95 -13.89
N ASP A 21 5.73 1.55 -14.13
CA ASP A 21 4.64 1.69 -13.17
C ASP A 21 3.61 0.57 -13.34
N ALA A 22 3.04 0.11 -12.22
CA ALA A 22 1.90 -0.79 -12.22
C ALA A 22 0.66 -0.07 -12.76
N SER A 23 -0.21 -0.79 -13.47
CA SER A 23 -1.50 -0.23 -13.89
C SER A 23 -2.42 -0.11 -12.68
N LEU A 24 -2.76 1.12 -12.31
CA LEU A 24 -3.70 1.38 -11.21
C LEU A 24 -5.11 0.83 -11.51
N PRO A 25 -5.68 0.96 -12.74
CA PRO A 25 -6.90 0.26 -13.10
C PRO A 25 -6.78 -1.26 -12.98
N MET A 26 -5.64 -1.85 -13.36
CA MET A 26 -5.44 -3.30 -13.17
C MET A 26 -5.42 -3.67 -11.69
N LEU A 27 -4.79 -2.87 -10.82
CA LEU A 27 -4.83 -3.09 -9.37
C LEU A 27 -6.27 -3.09 -8.84
N ALA A 28 -7.10 -2.14 -9.31
CA ALA A 28 -8.52 -2.09 -8.99
C ALA A 28 -9.27 -3.38 -9.38
N GLU A 29 -9.03 -3.93 -10.57
CA GLU A 29 -9.66 -5.18 -11.02
C GLU A 29 -9.37 -6.37 -10.09
N PHE A 30 -8.24 -6.37 -9.40
CA PHE A 30 -7.91 -7.43 -8.44
C PHE A 30 -8.54 -7.22 -7.07
N ILE A 31 -8.45 -5.99 -6.54
CA ILE A 31 -8.69 -5.75 -5.11
C ILE A 31 -10.07 -5.17 -4.78
N ARG A 32 -10.82 -4.69 -5.78
CA ARG A 32 -12.11 -4.02 -5.56
C ARG A 32 -13.01 -4.88 -4.65
N LYS A 33 -13.55 -4.24 -3.61
CA LYS A 33 -14.48 -4.90 -2.69
C LYS A 33 -15.65 -5.56 -3.44
N ASP A 34 -15.96 -6.81 -3.08
CA ASP A 34 -17.09 -7.64 -3.54
C ASP A 34 -17.08 -8.01 -5.05
N SER A 35 -16.19 -7.43 -5.85
CA SER A 35 -16.17 -7.58 -7.31
C SER A 35 -14.77 -7.73 -7.89
N GLY A 36 -13.73 -7.57 -7.09
CA GLY A 36 -12.36 -7.83 -7.47
C GLY A 36 -12.10 -9.33 -7.64
N ARG A 37 -11.12 -9.68 -8.46
CA ARG A 37 -10.74 -11.08 -8.72
C ARG A 37 -10.36 -11.83 -7.44
N ILE A 38 -9.71 -11.17 -6.49
CA ILE A 38 -9.32 -11.79 -5.22
C ILE A 38 -10.56 -12.03 -4.36
N ASP A 39 -11.38 -10.99 -4.18
CA ASP A 39 -12.59 -11.08 -3.35
C ASP A 39 -13.55 -12.17 -3.84
N ARG A 40 -13.79 -12.24 -5.16
CA ARG A 40 -14.60 -13.31 -5.77
C ARG A 40 -13.99 -14.69 -5.55
N PHE A 41 -12.69 -14.85 -5.75
CA PHE A 41 -12.03 -16.14 -5.52
C PHE A 41 -12.21 -16.61 -4.07
N LEU A 42 -11.99 -15.72 -3.09
CA LEU A 42 -12.15 -16.05 -1.66
C LEU A 42 -13.61 -16.40 -1.33
N THR A 43 -14.57 -15.65 -1.87
CA THR A 43 -16.01 -15.88 -1.63
C THR A 43 -16.55 -17.12 -2.35
N THR A 44 -16.02 -17.48 -3.51
CA THR A 44 -16.52 -18.63 -4.28
C THR A 44 -15.83 -19.93 -3.88
N GLU A 45 -14.51 -19.90 -3.72
CA GLU A 45 -13.71 -21.12 -3.51
C GLU A 45 -13.44 -21.43 -2.04
N LEU A 46 -13.50 -20.43 -1.14
CA LEU A 46 -13.12 -20.58 0.27
C LEU A 46 -14.22 -20.23 1.27
N ASN A 47 -15.47 -20.00 0.85
CA ASN A 47 -16.54 -19.55 1.77
C ASN A 47 -16.83 -20.48 2.94
N GLY A 48 -16.58 -21.79 2.80
CA GLY A 48 -16.84 -22.77 3.86
C GLY A 48 -15.78 -22.77 4.97
N VAL A 49 -14.65 -22.11 4.75
CA VAL A 49 -13.49 -22.10 5.68
C VAL A 49 -12.91 -20.70 5.91
N LEU A 50 -13.40 -19.70 5.18
CA LEU A 50 -12.96 -18.31 5.26
C LEU A 50 -14.16 -17.40 5.02
N HIS A 51 -14.43 -16.51 5.97
CA HIS A 51 -15.50 -15.52 5.85
C HIS A 51 -14.95 -14.11 6.05
N LYS A 52 -15.80 -13.13 5.73
CA LYS A 52 -15.46 -11.71 5.77
C LYS A 52 -16.10 -11.06 6.99
N GLU A 53 -15.28 -10.52 7.88
CA GLU A 53 -15.69 -9.72 9.04
C GLU A 53 -15.36 -8.25 8.77
N GLY A 54 -16.38 -7.48 8.37
CA GLY A 54 -16.18 -6.11 7.90
C GLY A 54 -15.36 -6.08 6.59
N SER A 55 -14.09 -5.70 6.68
CA SER A 55 -13.13 -5.76 5.56
C SER A 55 -11.99 -6.75 5.77
N GLN A 56 -12.04 -7.55 6.83
CA GLN A 56 -11.03 -8.57 7.10
C GLN A 56 -11.50 -9.97 6.68
N TRP A 57 -10.59 -10.75 6.12
CA TRP A 57 -10.76 -12.17 5.86
C TRP A 57 -10.28 -12.96 7.07
N VAL A 58 -11.19 -13.73 7.66
CA VAL A 58 -10.99 -14.47 8.91
C VAL A 58 -11.30 -15.95 8.66
N PRO A 59 -10.43 -16.88 9.09
CA PRO A 59 -10.72 -18.31 9.00
C PRO A 59 -11.92 -18.72 9.86
N ASP A 60 -12.76 -19.61 9.34
CA ASP A 60 -13.81 -20.28 10.12
C ASP A 60 -13.23 -21.55 10.75
N THR A 61 -12.83 -21.42 12.02
CA THR A 61 -12.19 -22.51 12.78
C THR A 61 -13.15 -23.62 13.17
N ALA A 62 -14.47 -23.41 13.09
CA ALA A 62 -15.45 -24.45 13.38
C ALA A 62 -15.54 -25.50 12.25
N HIS A 63 -15.25 -25.08 11.02
CA HIS A 63 -15.41 -25.89 9.81
C HIS A 63 -14.08 -26.26 9.13
N SER A 64 -12.94 -25.75 9.61
CA SER A 64 -11.61 -25.95 9.00
C SER A 64 -10.82 -27.13 9.60
N GLN A 65 -11.46 -28.26 9.93
CA GLN A 65 -10.76 -29.41 10.53
C GLN A 65 -9.60 -29.90 9.65
N GLY A 66 -8.37 -29.85 10.17
CA GLY A 66 -7.16 -30.27 9.48
C GLY A 66 -6.62 -29.30 8.42
N LEU A 67 -7.23 -28.12 8.25
CA LEU A 67 -6.77 -27.08 7.32
C LEU A 67 -6.26 -25.87 8.09
N THR A 68 -4.95 -25.62 8.01
CA THR A 68 -4.32 -24.41 8.56
C THR A 68 -4.03 -23.43 7.42
N PHE A 69 -4.56 -22.21 7.52
CA PHE A 69 -4.24 -21.15 6.55
C PHE A 69 -2.79 -20.69 6.69
N ASN A 70 -2.14 -20.47 5.56
CA ASN A 70 -0.83 -19.82 5.53
C ASN A 70 -0.95 -18.38 6.08
N PRO A 71 -0.28 -18.03 7.19
CA PRO A 71 -0.37 -16.69 7.76
C PRO A 71 0.16 -15.59 6.81
N ALA A 72 1.06 -15.91 5.88
CA ALA A 72 1.49 -14.96 4.86
C ALA A 72 0.36 -14.65 3.87
N PHE A 73 -0.41 -15.66 3.45
CA PHE A 73 -1.55 -15.48 2.56
C PHE A 73 -2.62 -14.61 3.21
N LEU A 74 -3.02 -14.93 4.46
CA LEU A 74 -4.01 -14.14 5.20
C LEU A 74 -3.58 -12.68 5.38
N ARG A 75 -2.31 -12.42 5.73
CA ARG A 75 -1.78 -11.05 5.80
C ARG A 75 -1.84 -10.33 4.46
N ALA A 76 -1.49 -11.01 3.38
CA ALA A 76 -1.48 -10.43 2.04
C ALA A 76 -2.89 -10.04 1.58
N VAL A 77 -3.87 -10.94 1.69
CA VAL A 77 -5.26 -10.63 1.28
C VAL A 77 -5.88 -9.54 2.15
N ASN A 78 -5.62 -9.55 3.46
CA ASN A 78 -6.12 -8.51 4.36
C ASN A 78 -5.46 -7.13 4.08
N GLN A 79 -4.17 -7.10 3.74
CA GLN A 79 -3.51 -5.87 3.31
C GLN A 79 -4.15 -5.29 2.04
N LEU A 80 -4.48 -6.15 1.07
CA LEU A 80 -5.14 -5.73 -0.17
C LEU A 80 -6.60 -5.29 0.07
N SER A 81 -7.33 -5.94 0.98
CA SER A 81 -8.68 -5.50 1.37
C SER A 81 -8.66 -4.14 2.06
N GLN A 82 -7.72 -3.88 2.97
CA GLN A 82 -7.53 -2.55 3.57
C GLN A 82 -7.17 -1.50 2.53
N LEU A 83 -6.32 -1.85 1.55
CA LEU A 83 -6.00 -0.93 0.45
C LEU A 83 -7.22 -0.65 -0.43
N SER A 84 -8.09 -1.64 -0.66
CA SER A 84 -9.34 -1.44 -1.38
C SER A 84 -10.23 -0.42 -0.66
N ASP A 85 -10.42 -0.55 0.65
CA ASP A 85 -11.23 0.41 1.41
C ASP A 85 -10.69 1.84 1.25
N ILE A 86 -9.36 2.01 1.29
CA ILE A 86 -8.71 3.32 1.10
C ILE A 86 -8.88 3.84 -0.33
N LEU A 87 -8.58 3.02 -1.35
CA LEU A 87 -8.58 3.42 -2.76
C LEU A 87 -9.97 3.71 -3.32
N PHE A 88 -11.02 3.21 -2.65
CA PHE A 88 -12.41 3.38 -3.06
C PHE A 88 -13.28 4.06 -1.99
N THR A 89 -12.66 4.85 -1.09
CA THR A 89 -13.36 5.46 0.06
C THR A 89 -14.59 6.27 -0.36
N ASP A 90 -14.53 6.97 -1.48
CA ASP A 90 -15.62 7.81 -2.02
C ASP A 90 -16.40 7.13 -3.16
N GLY A 91 -16.22 5.82 -3.35
CA GLY A 91 -16.82 5.03 -4.43
C GLY A 91 -16.11 5.16 -5.78
N SER A 92 -15.24 6.16 -5.94
CA SER A 92 -14.38 6.32 -7.12
C SER A 92 -12.99 5.74 -6.87
N GLN A 93 -12.23 5.47 -7.93
CA GLN A 93 -10.84 5.08 -7.78
C GLN A 93 -9.98 6.31 -7.47
N GLY A 94 -9.49 6.42 -6.23
CA GLY A 94 -8.60 7.49 -5.81
C GLY A 94 -8.53 7.66 -4.30
N ILE A 95 -7.57 8.47 -3.86
CA ILE A 95 -7.32 8.76 -2.45
C ILE A 95 -7.26 10.28 -2.30
N SER A 96 -8.14 10.81 -1.45
CA SER A 96 -8.11 12.21 -1.03
C SER A 96 -7.34 12.35 0.29
N PHE A 97 -6.55 13.40 0.40
CA PHE A 97 -5.69 13.68 1.56
C PHE A 97 -5.40 15.17 1.62
N GLU A 98 -4.82 15.62 2.73
CA GLU A 98 -4.40 17.01 2.89
C GLU A 98 -2.92 17.11 3.24
N LEU A 99 -2.28 18.17 2.78
CA LEU A 99 -0.92 18.53 3.14
C LEU A 99 -0.89 19.91 3.79
N GLN A 100 -0.10 20.03 4.84
CA GLN A 100 0.28 21.31 5.44
C GLN A 100 1.80 21.41 5.45
N ALA A 101 2.36 22.35 4.69
CA ALA A 101 3.80 22.62 4.74
C ALA A 101 4.21 23.15 6.12
N ARG A 102 5.42 22.82 6.54
CA ARG A 102 6.02 23.31 7.78
C ARG A 102 7.22 24.21 7.46
N PRO A 103 7.44 25.27 8.24
CA PRO A 103 8.62 26.11 8.09
C PRO A 103 9.88 25.29 8.32
N ALA A 104 10.90 25.55 7.52
CA ALA A 104 12.19 24.90 7.58
C ALA A 104 13.30 25.96 7.68
N SER A 105 14.30 25.69 8.53
CA SER A 105 15.42 26.63 8.73
C SER A 105 16.11 26.93 7.40
N GLN A 106 16.36 28.21 7.14
CA GLN A 106 17.05 28.71 5.93
C GLN A 106 16.38 28.35 4.59
N VAL A 107 15.11 27.95 4.61
CA VAL A 107 14.30 27.74 3.40
C VAL A 107 13.37 28.93 3.24
N VAL A 108 13.45 29.61 2.10
CA VAL A 108 12.61 30.77 1.78
C VAL A 108 11.24 30.31 1.30
N GLU A 109 11.21 29.29 0.44
CA GLU A 109 9.97 28.75 -0.11
C GLU A 109 10.12 27.33 -0.65
N THR A 110 8.98 26.65 -0.76
CA THR A 110 8.83 25.35 -1.44
C THR A 110 7.65 25.43 -2.40
N ARG A 111 7.79 24.88 -3.60
CA ARG A 111 6.69 24.66 -4.55
C ARG A 111 6.58 23.16 -4.83
N LEU A 112 5.50 22.56 -4.34
CA LEU A 112 5.11 21.18 -4.59
C LEU A 112 3.97 21.17 -5.60
N THR A 113 4.08 20.36 -6.64
CA THR A 113 2.99 20.07 -7.58
C THR A 113 2.74 18.56 -7.58
N ILE A 114 1.48 18.14 -7.43
CA ILE A 114 1.03 16.74 -7.48
C ILE A 114 -0.10 16.65 -8.51
N ASP A 115 0.15 16.00 -9.63
CA ASP A 115 -0.82 15.85 -10.74
C ASP A 115 -1.43 17.19 -11.16
N GLY A 116 -0.61 18.24 -11.20
CA GLY A 116 -1.04 19.62 -11.53
C GLY A 116 -1.58 20.44 -10.35
N GLN A 117 -1.94 19.82 -9.23
CA GLN A 117 -2.38 20.50 -8.01
C GLN A 117 -1.17 21.11 -7.30
N LYS A 118 -1.22 22.40 -6.96
CA LYS A 118 -0.06 23.16 -6.45
C LYS A 118 -0.20 23.48 -4.97
N LEU A 119 0.88 23.33 -4.23
CA LEU A 119 1.09 23.92 -2.91
C LEU A 119 2.38 24.74 -2.96
N HIS A 120 2.22 26.06 -2.86
CA HIS A 120 3.32 27.01 -2.70
C HIS A 120 3.32 27.51 -1.27
N TYR A 121 4.45 27.35 -0.60
CA TYR A 121 4.66 27.79 0.77
C TYR A 121 5.91 28.64 0.86
N PHE A 122 5.82 29.81 1.47
CA PHE A 122 6.91 30.79 1.59
C PHE A 122 6.99 31.38 3.00
N ASN A 123 6.85 30.53 4.02
CA ASN A 123 6.86 30.89 5.45
C ASN A 123 5.70 31.82 5.90
N GLN A 124 4.61 31.83 5.15
CA GLN A 124 3.34 32.41 5.59
C GLN A 124 2.62 31.52 6.61
N MET A 125 1.47 31.98 7.12
CA MET A 125 0.62 31.16 7.99
C MET A 125 0.25 29.84 7.29
N ALA A 126 0.61 28.70 7.90
CA ALA A 126 0.48 27.39 7.26
C ALA A 126 -0.97 26.90 7.27
N GLY A 127 -1.55 26.69 6.09
CA GLY A 127 -2.89 26.13 5.90
C GLY A 127 -2.87 24.68 5.39
N TRP A 128 -3.95 23.95 5.68
CA TRP A 128 -4.22 22.67 5.04
C TRP A 128 -4.65 22.88 3.59
N HIS A 129 -4.10 22.06 2.70
CA HIS A 129 -4.48 22.04 1.29
C HIS A 129 -4.93 20.63 0.94
N SER A 130 -6.13 20.51 0.36
CA SER A 130 -6.68 19.25 -0.10
C SER A 130 -6.08 18.85 -1.44
N PHE A 131 -5.81 17.56 -1.58
CA PHE A 131 -5.30 16.91 -2.77
C PHE A 131 -6.09 15.64 -3.05
N ARG A 132 -6.16 15.27 -4.33
CA ARG A 132 -6.62 13.96 -4.78
C ARG A 132 -5.54 13.27 -5.59
N TRP A 133 -5.33 11.99 -5.36
CA TRP A 133 -4.43 11.14 -6.15
C TRP A 133 -5.15 9.86 -6.62
N PRO A 134 -5.02 9.47 -7.91
CA PRO A 134 -4.50 10.30 -9.00
C PRO A 134 -5.33 11.57 -9.20
N GLY A 135 -4.68 12.65 -9.59
CA GLY A 135 -5.33 13.91 -9.94
C GLY A 135 -5.92 13.90 -11.35
N ASP A 136 -6.78 14.88 -11.64
CA ASP A 136 -7.33 15.10 -12.99
C ASP A 136 -6.35 15.91 -13.84
N THR A 137 -5.54 15.20 -14.63
CA THR A 137 -4.50 15.82 -15.47
C THR A 137 -4.09 14.90 -16.63
N PHE A 138 -3.72 15.52 -17.76
CA PHE A 138 -3.10 14.82 -18.89
C PHE A 138 -1.59 14.57 -18.71
N LYS A 139 -0.96 15.22 -17.73
CA LYS A 139 0.46 15.09 -17.41
C LYS A 139 0.63 14.78 -15.92
N PRO A 140 0.38 13.52 -15.52
CA PRO A 140 0.53 13.12 -14.13
C PRO A 140 2.00 13.11 -13.70
N GLY A 141 2.23 13.38 -12.43
CA GLY A 141 3.55 13.45 -11.85
C GLY A 141 3.63 14.31 -10.60
N THR A 142 4.77 14.28 -9.94
CA THR A 142 5.04 15.12 -8.77
C THR A 142 6.38 15.83 -8.91
N MET A 143 6.38 17.14 -8.72
CA MET A 143 7.59 17.96 -8.76
C MET A 143 7.70 18.78 -7.50
N LEU A 144 8.88 18.77 -6.89
CA LEU A 144 9.22 19.60 -5.74
C LEU A 144 10.42 20.47 -6.07
N THR A 145 10.24 21.79 -5.96
CA THR A 145 11.33 22.77 -5.98
C THR A 145 11.35 23.55 -4.68
N TRP A 146 12.51 24.09 -4.34
CA TRP A 146 12.69 24.84 -3.11
C TRP A 146 13.77 25.90 -3.28
N THR A 147 13.65 27.01 -2.55
CA THR A 147 14.59 28.13 -2.57
C THR A 147 15.15 28.34 -1.16
N SER A 148 16.46 28.57 -1.05
CA SER A 148 17.13 28.81 0.24
C SER A 148 17.42 30.29 0.45
N THR A 149 17.86 30.66 1.64
CA THR A 149 18.38 32.03 1.89
C THR A 149 19.72 32.29 1.19
N SER A 150 20.45 31.24 0.80
CA SER A 150 21.79 31.30 0.22
C SER A 150 21.83 31.06 -1.31
N ALA A 151 20.73 30.66 -1.92
CA ALA A 151 20.66 30.25 -3.33
C ALA A 151 19.23 30.27 -3.84
N GLY A 152 19.07 30.55 -5.14
CA GLY A 152 17.79 30.55 -5.85
C GLY A 152 17.11 29.16 -5.92
N ALA A 153 16.05 29.06 -6.73
CA ALA A 153 15.25 27.85 -6.84
C ALA A 153 16.08 26.63 -7.30
N ARG A 154 15.93 25.52 -6.59
CA ARG A 154 16.56 24.23 -6.86
C ARG A 154 15.51 23.14 -6.98
N LEU A 155 15.75 22.19 -7.87
CA LEU A 155 14.93 20.99 -7.99
C LEU A 155 15.31 20.01 -6.87
N PHE A 156 14.32 19.59 -6.09
CA PHE A 156 14.46 18.43 -5.20
C PHE A 156 14.27 17.13 -5.98
N GLY A 157 13.20 17.06 -6.78
CA GLY A 157 12.95 15.93 -7.67
C GLY A 157 11.73 16.16 -8.57
N ASP A 158 11.73 15.47 -9.70
CA ASP A 158 10.65 15.41 -10.69
C ASP A 158 10.34 13.94 -10.98
N TYR A 159 9.14 13.52 -10.57
CA TYR A 159 8.67 12.14 -10.62
C TYR A 159 7.48 12.08 -11.57
N SER A 160 7.72 11.77 -12.84
CA SER A 160 6.68 11.66 -13.87
C SER A 160 5.79 10.43 -13.68
N GLY A 161 4.56 10.49 -14.19
CA GLY A 161 3.64 9.35 -14.24
C GLY A 161 2.65 9.33 -13.08
N SER A 162 1.63 8.48 -13.18
CA SER A 162 0.56 8.37 -12.18
C SER A 162 1.09 7.97 -10.79
N TRP A 163 2.23 7.29 -10.70
CA TRP A 163 2.86 6.94 -9.43
C TRP A 163 3.87 7.97 -8.92
N GLY A 164 4.02 9.11 -9.61
CA GLY A 164 4.96 10.17 -9.25
C GLY A 164 4.83 10.62 -7.80
N PHE A 165 3.61 10.75 -7.31
CA PHE A 165 3.33 11.10 -5.92
C PHE A 165 3.84 10.05 -4.93
N ILE A 166 3.59 8.77 -5.21
CA ILE A 166 4.02 7.68 -4.33
C ILE A 166 5.55 7.55 -4.36
N ARG A 167 6.19 7.78 -5.52
CA ARG A 167 7.66 7.84 -5.64
C ARG A 167 8.26 8.98 -4.83
N TRP A 168 7.60 10.15 -4.84
CA TRP A 168 7.99 11.27 -3.98
C TRP A 168 7.86 10.89 -2.50
N LEU A 169 6.73 10.34 -2.07
CA LEU A 169 6.55 9.86 -0.68
C LEU A 169 7.58 8.80 -0.26
N ASP A 170 8.07 7.98 -1.19
CA ASP A 170 9.10 6.97 -0.95
C ASP A 170 10.48 7.59 -0.63
N GLN A 171 10.75 8.83 -1.06
CA GLN A 171 12.00 9.54 -0.74
C GLN A 171 12.05 10.10 0.68
N GLY A 172 10.88 10.24 1.33
CA GLY A 172 10.74 10.90 2.61
C GLY A 172 10.81 9.94 3.79
N LYS A 173 11.34 10.43 4.92
CA LYS A 173 11.14 9.80 6.23
C LYS A 173 9.72 10.13 6.72
N ARG A 174 9.08 9.12 7.33
CA ARG A 174 7.69 9.16 7.80
C ARG A 174 7.69 8.98 9.31
N GLN A 175 7.12 9.92 10.05
CA GLN A 175 6.90 9.80 11.49
C GLN A 175 5.41 9.99 11.78
N ARG A 176 4.79 9.03 12.47
CA ARG A 176 3.40 9.14 12.89
C ARG A 176 3.27 10.24 13.95
N LEU A 177 2.33 11.16 13.75
CA LEU A 177 2.00 12.21 14.73
C LEU A 177 0.77 11.83 15.54
N ASP A 178 -0.28 11.35 14.86
CA ASP A 178 -1.50 10.86 15.49
C ASP A 178 -2.12 9.70 14.68
N ARG A 179 -3.43 9.46 14.83
CA ARG A 179 -4.11 8.38 14.09
C ARG A 179 -4.16 8.58 12.58
N SER A 180 -4.28 9.81 12.08
CA SER A 180 -4.45 10.16 10.66
C SER A 180 -3.36 11.11 10.13
N GLN A 181 -2.47 11.61 10.98
CA GLN A 181 -1.42 12.55 10.63
C GLN A 181 -0.03 11.96 10.69
N TRP A 182 0.76 12.28 9.66
CA TRP A 182 2.13 11.85 9.49
C TRP A 182 3.02 13.04 9.15
N MET A 183 4.12 13.22 9.88
CA MET A 183 5.18 14.12 9.47
C MET A 183 6.01 13.45 8.37
N MET A 184 6.03 14.08 7.21
CA MET A 184 6.89 13.75 6.08
C MET A 184 8.11 14.66 6.09
N SER A 185 9.30 14.08 6.11
CA SER A 185 10.57 14.83 6.12
C SER A 185 11.48 14.41 4.97
N PHE A 186 11.98 15.39 4.23
CA PHE A 186 12.80 15.19 3.04
C PHE A 186 14.12 15.95 3.20
N THR A 187 15.25 15.25 3.10
CA THR A 187 16.57 15.88 3.17
C THR A 187 16.96 16.34 1.77
N ALA A 188 17.01 17.66 1.56
CA ALA A 188 17.46 18.28 0.32
C ALA A 188 18.97 18.02 0.10
N PRO A 189 19.48 18.16 -1.15
CA PRO A 189 20.87 17.88 -1.47
C PRO A 189 21.91 18.68 -0.66
N ASP A 190 21.54 19.83 -0.10
CA ASP A 190 22.42 20.63 0.75
C ASP A 190 22.17 20.46 2.26
N GLY A 191 21.49 19.38 2.63
CA GLY A 191 21.31 18.97 4.02
C GLY A 191 20.10 19.60 4.73
N ARG A 192 19.39 20.55 4.10
CA ARG A 192 18.18 21.13 4.68
C ARG A 192 17.01 20.15 4.68
N THR A 193 16.18 20.21 5.71
CA THR A 193 15.01 19.33 5.83
C THR A 193 13.75 20.08 5.41
N LEU A 194 13.08 19.60 4.35
CA LEU A 194 11.77 20.07 3.91
C LEU A 194 10.69 19.20 4.56
N GLN A 195 9.62 19.81 5.09
CA GLN A 195 8.63 19.10 5.89
C GLN A 195 7.19 19.43 5.53
N TRP A 196 6.35 18.38 5.57
CA TRP A 196 4.90 18.48 5.44
C TRP A 196 4.24 17.58 6.47
N VAL A 197 3.13 18.03 7.04
CA VAL A 197 2.19 17.13 7.70
C VAL A 197 1.21 16.63 6.65
N LEU A 198 1.13 15.31 6.49
CA LEU A 198 0.14 14.62 5.68
C LEU A 198 -1.00 14.17 6.58
N ARG A 199 -2.24 14.53 6.23
CA ARG A 199 -3.45 14.07 6.89
C ARG A 199 -4.25 13.19 5.93
N SER A 200 -4.46 11.93 6.32
CA SER A 200 -5.29 10.97 5.58
C SER A 200 -6.76 11.09 5.99
N GLN A 201 -7.67 10.79 5.05
CA GLN A 201 -9.10 10.64 5.35
C GLN A 201 -9.41 9.27 5.97
N LEU A 202 -8.80 8.21 5.44
CA LEU A 202 -8.97 6.84 5.91
C LEU A 202 -7.62 6.14 6.07
N GLY A 203 -7.42 5.48 7.22
CA GLY A 203 -6.22 4.68 7.52
C GLY A 203 -4.92 5.44 7.26
N ASN A 204 -3.99 4.80 6.56
CA ASN A 204 -2.72 5.42 6.16
C ASN A 204 -2.83 6.29 4.90
N GLY A 205 -4.02 6.42 4.31
CA GLY A 205 -4.25 7.14 3.06
C GLY A 205 -3.25 6.72 1.96
N PRO A 206 -2.60 7.66 1.27
CA PRO A 206 -1.67 7.31 0.19
C PRO A 206 -0.41 6.57 0.67
N LEU A 207 -0.06 6.63 1.97
CA LEU A 207 1.06 5.85 2.51
C LEU A 207 0.78 4.33 2.50
N ALA A 208 -0.48 3.90 2.41
CA ALA A 208 -0.81 2.49 2.27
C ALA A 208 -0.22 1.86 0.99
N LEU A 209 -0.04 2.65 -0.07
CA LEU A 209 0.57 2.20 -1.32
C LEU A 209 2.08 1.94 -1.18
N LEU A 210 2.75 2.58 -0.22
CA LEU A 210 4.14 2.30 0.11
C LEU A 210 4.30 0.96 0.84
N ALA A 211 3.23 0.45 1.46
CA ALA A 211 3.25 -0.91 2.03
C ALA A 211 3.25 -2.00 0.94
N LEU A 212 2.99 -1.64 -0.32
CA LEU A 212 3.12 -2.56 -1.46
C LEU A 212 4.57 -2.73 -1.94
N ARG A 213 5.53 -1.97 -1.39
CA ARG A 213 6.95 -2.16 -1.72
C ARG A 213 7.37 -3.57 -1.28
N ASN A 214 7.89 -4.35 -2.22
CA ASN A 214 8.25 -5.77 -2.03
C ASN A 214 7.06 -6.68 -1.64
N PHE A 215 5.82 -6.23 -1.85
CA PHE A 215 4.66 -7.09 -1.69
C PHE A 215 4.65 -8.18 -2.76
N SER A 216 4.39 -9.41 -2.34
CA SER A 216 4.12 -10.55 -3.22
C SER A 216 2.86 -11.24 -2.72
N LEU A 217 2.04 -11.75 -3.65
CA LEU A 217 0.86 -12.53 -3.32
C LEU A 217 1.27 -13.99 -3.16
N PRO A 218 1.16 -14.60 -1.96
CA PRO A 218 1.60 -15.99 -1.77
C PRO A 218 0.78 -16.97 -2.61
N GLU A 219 1.47 -17.96 -3.19
CA GLU A 219 0.84 -19.03 -3.98
C GLU A 219 0.12 -20.06 -3.09
N GLN A 220 0.64 -20.30 -1.89
CA GLN A 220 0.14 -21.30 -0.95
C GLN A 220 -0.90 -20.68 -0.02
N ILE A 221 -2.15 -21.15 -0.12
CA ILE A 221 -3.28 -20.72 0.71
C ILE A 221 -3.25 -21.41 2.06
N PHE A 222 -2.94 -22.71 2.07
CA PHE A 222 -2.86 -23.55 3.27
C PHE A 222 -1.40 -23.89 3.56
N SER A 223 -1.04 -24.00 4.84
CA SER A 223 0.23 -24.55 5.29
C SER A 223 0.09 -26.05 5.53
N VAL A 224 1.09 -26.81 5.10
CA VAL A 224 1.22 -28.21 5.50
C VAL A 224 1.82 -28.21 6.90
N ASP A 225 1.01 -28.49 7.91
CA ASP A 225 1.53 -28.68 9.27
C ASP A 225 2.40 -29.95 9.29
N ALA A 226 3.71 -29.77 9.40
CA ALA A 226 4.65 -30.88 9.55
C ALA A 226 4.31 -31.73 10.80
N SER A 227 3.68 -31.15 11.82
CA SER A 227 3.16 -31.86 13.00
C SER A 227 1.97 -32.76 12.67
N ALA A 228 1.02 -32.29 11.84
CA ALA A 228 -0.11 -33.08 11.38
C ALA A 228 0.34 -34.20 10.43
N THR A 229 1.37 -33.93 9.62
CA THR A 229 1.98 -34.95 8.74
C THR A 229 2.70 -36.00 9.58
N SER A 230 3.46 -35.59 10.61
CA SER A 230 4.15 -36.49 11.53
C SER A 230 3.17 -37.34 12.37
N GLN A 231 2.04 -36.77 12.79
CA GLN A 231 0.99 -37.52 13.50
C GLN A 231 0.24 -38.48 12.57
N ALA A 232 0.02 -38.12 11.31
CA ALA A 232 -0.57 -39.02 10.30
C ALA A 232 0.38 -40.15 9.89
N LEU A 233 1.69 -39.90 9.85
CA LEU A 233 2.73 -40.91 9.64
C LEU A 233 2.85 -41.85 10.86
N ALA A 234 2.84 -41.32 12.08
CA ALA A 234 2.90 -42.12 13.30
C ALA A 234 1.64 -42.98 13.52
N SER A 235 0.45 -42.50 13.13
CA SER A 235 -0.79 -43.27 13.25
C SER A 235 -0.90 -44.38 12.20
N SER A 236 -0.34 -44.18 11.00
CA SER A 236 -0.28 -45.22 9.96
C SER A 236 0.77 -46.30 10.25
N GLU A 237 1.88 -45.96 10.92
CA GLU A 237 2.85 -46.94 11.43
C GLU A 237 2.27 -47.83 12.56
N ASN A 238 1.49 -47.25 13.48
CA ASN A 238 0.85 -48.04 14.55
C ASN A 238 -0.21 -49.03 14.02
N LEU A 239 -0.98 -48.65 12.98
CA LEU A 239 -1.96 -49.54 12.35
C LEU A 239 -1.31 -50.71 11.58
N ALA A 240 -0.08 -50.55 11.11
CA ALA A 240 0.65 -51.61 10.41
C ALA A 240 1.26 -52.65 11.37
N ILE A 241 1.46 -52.31 12.65
CA ILE A 241 2.02 -53.21 13.67
C ILE A 241 0.91 -54.08 14.31
N ASP A 242 -0.29 -53.54 14.48
CA ASP A 242 -1.43 -54.22 15.12
C ASP A 242 -2.13 -55.26 14.21
N GLY A 243 -1.79 -55.29 12.91
CA GLY A 243 -2.31 -56.26 11.94
C GLY A 243 -1.43 -57.50 11.73
N MET A 244 -0.41 -57.69 12.58
CA MET A 244 0.61 -58.74 12.43
C MET A 244 0.74 -59.69 13.63
N GLU A 245 -0.24 -59.70 14.54
CA GLU A 245 -0.44 -60.71 15.59
C GLU A 245 -1.68 -61.58 15.31
#